data_AF-X0UHF0-F1
#
_entry.id   AF-X0UHF0-F1
#
_cell.length_a   1.000
_cell.length_b   1.000
_cell.length_c   1.000
_cell.angle_alpha   90.00
_cell.angle_beta   90.00
_cell.angle_gamma   90.00
#
_symmetry.space_group_name_H-M   'P 1'
#
loop_
_entity.id
_entity.type
_entity.pdbx_description
1 polymer ?
#
loop_
_entity_poly.entity_id
_entity_poly.type
_entity_poly.pdbx_seq_one_letter_code
_entity_poly.pdbx_strand_id
1 'polypeptide(L)' 'AVKGMLPHNRLGAAMFKKLKVYPGAEHPHQAQVKATEKES' A
#
# COMPACT_ATOMS: atom_id res chain seq x y z
N ALA A 1 -9.96 -12.09 -1.41
CA ALA A 1 -9.93 -11.69 0.02
C ALA A 1 -10.29 -10.22 0.23
N VAL A 2 -9.47 -9.23 -0.18
CA VAL A 2 -9.67 -7.80 0.18
C VAL A 2 -10.88 -7.12 -0.46
N LYS A 3 -11.24 -7.48 -1.70
CA LYS A 3 -12.42 -6.94 -2.40
C LYS A 3 -13.74 -7.27 -1.71
N GLY A 4 -13.83 -8.42 -1.01
CA GLY A 4 -15.03 -8.84 -0.29
C GLY A 4 -15.21 -8.15 1.07
N MET A 5 -14.17 -7.48 1.57
CA MET A 5 -14.19 -6.71 2.82
C MET A 5 -14.51 -5.23 2.60
N LEU A 6 -14.61 -4.78 1.34
CA LEU A 6 -14.94 -3.41 0.99
C LEU A 6 -16.44 -3.26 0.75
N PRO A 7 -17.04 -2.12 1.15
CA PRO A 7 -18.45 -1.84 0.89
C PRO A 7 -18.71 -1.78 -0.63
N HIS A 8 -19.80 -2.40 -1.08
CA HIS A 8 -20.15 -2.51 -2.50
C HIS A 8 -20.80 -1.20 -3.02
N ASN A 9 -20.00 -0.15 -3.13
CA ASN A 9 -20.41 1.14 -3.67
C ASN A 9 -19.26 1.82 -4.44
N ARG A 10 -19.54 2.99 -5.04
CA ARG A 10 -18.55 3.75 -5.83
C ARG A 10 -17.30 4.12 -5.01
N LEU A 11 -17.46 4.34 -3.71
CA LEU A 11 -16.37 4.65 -2.79
C LEU A 11 -15.47 3.43 -2.53
N GLY A 12 -16.04 2.25 -2.30
CA GLY A 12 -15.29 1.00 -2.11
C GLY A 12 -14.48 0.62 -3.35
N ALA A 13 -15.02 0.88 -4.54
CA ALA A 13 -14.27 0.72 -5.79
C ALA A 13 -13.08 1.70 -5.91
N ALA A 14 -13.25 2.94 -5.44
CA ALA A 14 -12.16 3.92 -5.41
C ALA A 14 -11.08 3.56 -4.37
N MET A 15 -11.46 3.00 -3.23
CA MET A 15 -10.53 2.48 -2.22
C MET A 15 -9.71 1.30 -2.77
N PHE A 16 -10.35 0.37 -3.47
CA PHE A 16 -9.67 -0.77 -4.08
C PHE A 16 -8.58 -0.36 -5.08
N LYS A 17 -8.79 0.73 -5.84
CA LYS A 17 -7.81 1.25 -6.81
C LYS A 17 -6.52 1.78 -6.16
N LYS A 18 -6.54 2.13 -4.88
CA LYS A 18 -5.35 2.60 -4.16
C LYS A 18 -4.45 1.45 -3.68
N LEU A 19 -4.99 0.23 -3.61
CA LEU A 19 -4.24 -0.95 -3.21
C LEU A 19 -3.40 -1.44 -4.41
N LYS A 20 -2.08 -1.27 -4.34
CA LYS A 20 -1.14 -1.78 -5.34
C LYS A 20 -0.54 -3.09 -4.82
N VAL A 21 -0.96 -4.22 -5.41
CA VAL A 21 -0.40 -5.54 -5.10
C VAL A 21 0.65 -5.86 -6.16
N TYR A 22 1.88 -6.11 -5.73
CA TYR A 22 2.98 -6.52 -6.60
C TYR A 22 3.31 -7.99 -6.31
N PRO A 23 3.35 -8.87 -7.32
CA PRO A 23 3.83 -10.24 -7.12
C PRO A 23 5.36 -10.24 -7.00
N GLY A 24 5.90 -10.83 -5.93
CA GLY A 24 7.35 -10.94 -5.68
C GLY A 24 7.88 -9.98 -4.61
N ALA A 25 9.18 -10.05 -4.31
CA ALA A 25 9.84 -9.17 -3.34
C ALA A 25 10.22 -7.80 -3.94
N GLU A 26 10.21 -7.66 -5.27
CA GLU A 26 10.56 -6.44 -5.98
C GLU A 26 9.33 -5.55 -6.17
N HIS A 27 9.39 -4.37 -5.58
CA HIS A 27 8.37 -3.34 -5.69
C HIS A 27 9.11 -2.04 -6.04
N PRO A 28 8.64 -1.21 -6.99
CA PRO A 28 9.31 0.06 -7.31
C PRO A 28 9.25 1.09 -6.17
N HIS A 29 8.57 0.77 -5.07
CA HIS A 29 8.54 1.53 -3.83
C HIS A 29 9.56 0.93 -2.86
N GLN A 30 10.85 1.25 -3.03
CA GLN A 30 11.79 1.10 -1.92
C GLN A 30 11.24 1.91 -0.74
N ALA A 31 11.12 1.28 0.42
CA ALA A 31 10.67 1.96 1.62
C ALA A 31 11.59 3.16 1.88
N GLN A 32 11.01 4.35 2.02
CA GLN A 32 11.76 5.53 2.44
C GLN A 32 12.11 5.36 3.92
N VAL A 33 13.23 4.70 4.19
CA VAL A 33 13.84 4.64 5.52
C VAL A 33 14.19 6.07 5.87
N LYS A 34 13.44 6.67 6.80
CA LYS A 34 13.73 8.00 7.34
C LYS A 34 15.11 7.98 8.00
N ALA A 35 15.95 8.93 7.62
CA ALA A 35 17.22 9.20 8.28
C ALA A 35 16.96 9.69 9.71
N THR A 36 17.24 8.84 10.70
CA THR A 36 17.60 9.28 12.05
C THR A 36 19.10 9.07 12.18
N GLU A 37 19.83 10.09 11.77
CA GLU A 37 21.26 10.24 11.99
C GLU A 37 21.48 10.82 13.41
N LYS A 38 22.27 10.10 14.21
CA LYS A 38 23.11 10.55 15.35
C LYS A 38 22.52 11.47 16.42
N GLU A 39 22.51 10.97 17.65
CA GLU A 39 23.22 11.66 18.73
C GLU A 39 23.86 10.63 19.68
N SER A 40 25.12 10.87 19.98
CA SER A 40 25.97 10.18 20.96
C SER A 40 26.03 11.02 22.22
#